data_AF-A0A1I1C169-F1
#
_entry.id   AF-A0A1I1C169-F1
#
_cell.length_a   1.000
_cell.length_b   1.000
_cell.length_c   1.000
_cell.angle_alpha   90.00
_cell.angle_beta   90.00
_cell.angle_gamma   90.00
#
_symmetry.space_group_name_H-M   'P 1'
#
loop_
_entity.id
_entity.type
_entity.pdbx_description
1 polymer ?
#
loop_
_entity_poly.entity_id
_entity_poly.type
_entity_poly.pdbx_seq_one_letter_code
_entity_poly.pdbx_strand_id
1 'polypeptide(L)'
;MPRTRRDVLRAALVTASLVVPLAACGPGYPEDPDSLAPLVAQAEADAEAARTLAGRLGGAEGEAAGRVAEVRTEHAEALRREVERANRPAAEPAANGTQPAEAADLAALEQRLTAARESALEQLPEASRYRAGLLGSVAAGCAAVQQLSPKLGAGQPDPLDPVTTGTLEPEAVTALQEALAAEHAAVWIYGLASAYLPADFDKGVDAGAAAHRERRDASERVLTAAGVTPQPAEPAYVPTAPVTDQASAVALVAVAESDAATAWRGVLERTDDAPLRTMAAHALLASATRATSWRAEANEQPAAVALPGTAA
;
A
#
# COMPACT_ATOMS: atom_id res chain seq x y z
N MET A 1 43.39 -57.15 53.42
CA MET A 1 42.26 -57.79 52.74
C MET A 1 42.58 -57.91 51.25
N PRO A 2 42.46 -59.10 50.65
CA PRO A 2 42.89 -59.39 49.30
C PRO A 2 41.81 -58.97 48.29
N ARG A 3 42.21 -58.49 47.10
CA ARG A 3 41.29 -58.35 45.96
C ARG A 3 41.56 -59.51 45.01
N THR A 4 40.59 -60.42 44.94
CA THR A 4 40.59 -61.65 44.15
C THR A 4 40.03 -61.43 42.75
N ARG A 5 40.49 -62.30 41.86
CA ARG A 5 40.14 -62.45 40.44
C ARG A 5 38.70 -62.95 40.29
N ARG A 6 37.76 -62.08 39.98
CA ARG A 6 36.44 -62.38 39.39
C ARG A 6 35.86 -61.06 38.88
N ASP A 7 35.17 -61.12 37.74
CA ASP A 7 34.50 -60.02 37.02
C ASP A 7 35.20 -59.54 35.72
N VAL A 8 35.88 -60.49 35.09
CA VAL A 8 36.00 -60.56 33.63
C VAL A 8 34.63 -60.99 33.05
N LEU A 9 34.18 -60.27 32.01
CA LEU A 9 33.03 -60.52 31.11
C LEU A 9 31.64 -59.98 31.52
N ARG A 10 31.32 -58.76 31.07
CA ARG A 10 30.02 -58.48 30.44
C ARG A 10 30.23 -57.67 29.16
N ALA A 11 30.10 -58.35 28.03
CA ALA A 11 30.10 -57.80 26.69
C ALA A 11 28.83 -56.96 26.48
N ALA A 12 28.99 -55.68 26.19
CA ALA A 12 27.92 -54.84 25.65
C ALA A 12 28.04 -54.87 24.12
N LEU A 13 27.04 -55.46 23.47
CA LEU A 13 26.80 -55.32 22.03
C LEU A 13 26.60 -53.82 21.74
N VAL A 14 27.53 -53.19 21.02
CA VAL A 14 27.28 -51.91 20.36
C VAL A 14 26.82 -52.23 18.95
N THR A 15 25.51 -52.27 18.73
CA THR A 15 24.92 -52.18 17.40
C THR A 15 25.17 -50.76 16.88
N ALA A 16 26.14 -50.61 15.99
CA ALA A 16 26.33 -49.38 15.23
C ALA A 16 25.18 -49.25 14.22
N SER A 17 24.09 -48.59 14.64
CA SER A 17 23.06 -48.15 13.71
C SER A 17 23.63 -47.02 12.88
N LEU A 18 24.07 -47.35 11.66
CA LEU A 18 24.32 -46.39 10.59
C LEU A 18 23.01 -45.67 10.26
N VAL A 19 22.78 -44.52 10.88
CA VAL A 19 21.73 -43.58 10.46
C VAL A 19 22.22 -42.95 9.16
N VAL A 20 21.76 -43.50 8.04
CA VAL A 20 21.82 -42.80 6.75
C VAL A 20 20.85 -41.62 6.87
N PRO A 21 21.30 -40.36 6.74
CA PRO A 21 20.37 -39.26 6.64
C PRO A 21 19.62 -39.43 5.32
N LEU A 22 18.40 -39.94 5.40
CA LEU A 22 17.44 -39.77 4.32
C LEU A 22 17.27 -38.26 4.19
N ALA A 23 17.82 -37.69 3.12
CA ALA A 23 17.43 -36.37 2.67
C ALA A 23 15.93 -36.45 2.39
N ALA A 24 15.14 -36.05 3.39
CA ALA A 24 13.71 -35.91 3.22
C ALA A 24 13.54 -34.84 2.14
N CYS A 25 13.00 -35.24 0.99
CA CYS A 25 12.40 -34.31 0.07
C CYS A 25 11.28 -33.60 0.85
N GLY A 26 11.61 -32.45 1.45
CA GLY A 26 10.60 -31.54 1.97
C GLY A 26 9.63 -31.22 0.83
N PRO A 27 8.37 -30.91 1.11
CA PRO A 27 7.31 -30.92 0.11
C PRO A 27 7.44 -29.91 -1.05
N GLY A 28 8.53 -29.14 -1.09
CA GLY A 28 8.77 -28.09 -2.08
C GLY A 28 7.99 -26.81 -1.81
N TYR A 29 7.22 -26.74 -0.71
CA TYR A 29 6.47 -25.57 -0.27
C TYR A 29 6.89 -25.10 1.13
N PRO A 30 6.80 -23.78 1.43
CA PRO A 30 7.08 -23.25 2.76
C PRO A 30 6.10 -23.81 3.80
N GLU A 31 6.61 -24.27 4.95
CA GLU A 31 5.78 -24.78 6.06
C GLU A 31 5.33 -23.67 7.01
N ASP A 32 5.93 -22.48 6.93
CA ASP A 32 5.55 -21.33 7.75
C ASP A 32 4.22 -20.73 7.27
N PRO A 33 3.35 -20.26 8.20
CA PRO A 33 2.13 -19.54 7.85
C PRO A 33 2.37 -18.34 6.95
N ASP A 34 1.35 -17.95 6.19
CA ASP A 34 1.45 -16.77 5.34
C ASP A 34 1.49 -15.47 6.16
N SER A 35 2.48 -14.61 5.89
CA SER A 35 2.67 -13.32 6.58
C SER A 35 1.52 -12.34 6.38
N LEU A 36 0.70 -12.51 5.32
CA LEU A 36 -0.45 -11.67 5.04
C LEU A 36 -1.73 -12.13 5.77
N ALA A 37 -1.75 -13.33 6.35
CA ALA A 37 -2.95 -13.84 7.03
C ALA A 37 -3.45 -12.90 8.17
N PRO A 38 -2.58 -12.30 9.02
CA PRO A 38 -3.01 -11.30 10.00
C PRO A 38 -3.66 -10.06 9.37
N LEU A 39 -3.17 -9.60 8.21
CA LEU A 39 -3.73 -8.45 7.50
C LEU A 39 -5.12 -8.76 6.91
N VAL A 40 -5.37 -10.02 6.49
CA VAL A 40 -6.71 -10.47 6.06
C VAL A 40 -7.70 -10.35 7.23
N ALA A 41 -7.36 -10.94 8.39
CA ALA A 41 -8.23 -10.90 9.57
C ALA A 41 -8.48 -9.47 10.07
N GLN A 42 -7.45 -8.62 10.04
CA GLN A 42 -7.59 -7.21 10.38
C GLN A 42 -8.55 -6.48 9.43
N ALA A 43 -8.40 -6.69 8.12
CA ALA A 43 -9.29 -6.07 7.13
C ALA A 43 -10.76 -6.51 7.25
N GLU A 44 -11.01 -7.78 7.54
CA GLU A 44 -12.35 -8.30 7.82
C GLU A 44 -12.95 -7.68 9.09
N ALA A 45 -12.17 -7.59 10.17
CA ALA A 45 -12.61 -6.98 11.41
C ALA A 45 -12.90 -5.47 11.26
N ASP A 46 -12.06 -4.75 10.53
CA ASP A 46 -12.26 -3.33 10.24
C ASP A 46 -13.52 -3.10 9.40
N ALA A 47 -13.74 -3.94 8.37
CA ALA A 47 -14.92 -3.88 7.54
C ALA A 47 -16.20 -4.09 8.35
N GLU A 48 -16.21 -5.08 9.24
CA GLU A 48 -17.36 -5.36 10.10
C GLU A 48 -17.65 -4.25 11.12
N ALA A 49 -16.60 -3.75 11.77
CA ALA A 49 -16.71 -2.62 12.70
C ALA A 49 -17.27 -1.37 11.99
N ALA A 50 -16.83 -1.11 10.76
CA ALA A 50 -17.31 0.00 9.94
C ALA A 50 -18.75 -0.19 9.47
N ARG A 51 -19.17 -1.40 9.06
CA ARG A 51 -20.58 -1.71 8.72
C ARG A 51 -21.51 -1.49 9.90
N THR A 52 -21.12 -1.98 11.08
CA THR A 52 -21.89 -1.82 12.31
C THR A 52 -22.01 -0.35 12.69
N LEU A 53 -20.92 0.42 12.60
CA LEU A 53 -20.95 1.86 12.85
C LEU A 53 -21.85 2.58 11.85
N ALA A 54 -21.75 2.27 10.56
CA ALA A 54 -22.57 2.86 9.51
C ALA A 54 -24.08 2.62 9.74
N GLY A 55 -24.48 1.45 10.25
CA GLY A 55 -25.88 1.17 10.59
C GLY A 55 -26.40 1.91 11.83
N ARG A 56 -25.50 2.34 12.73
CA ARG A 56 -25.84 3.15 13.92
C ARG A 56 -25.84 4.65 13.63
N LEU A 57 -24.99 5.09 12.70
CA LEU A 57 -24.88 6.48 12.27
C LEU A 57 -25.81 6.76 11.09
N GLY A 58 -26.11 8.04 10.85
CA GLY A 58 -26.82 8.50 9.66
C GLY A 58 -26.12 9.68 9.01
N GLY A 59 -26.59 10.10 7.83
CA GLY A 59 -26.00 11.20 7.08
C GLY A 59 -24.54 10.94 6.69
N ALA A 60 -23.77 12.01 6.53
CA ALA A 60 -22.40 11.95 6.03
C ALA A 60 -21.46 11.05 6.86
N GLU A 61 -21.65 10.93 8.18
CA GLU A 61 -20.80 10.05 9.01
C GLU A 61 -21.12 8.57 8.78
N GLY A 62 -22.41 8.23 8.59
CA GLY A 62 -22.83 6.88 8.22
C GLY A 62 -22.35 6.50 6.82
N GLU A 63 -22.43 7.42 5.86
CA GLU A 63 -21.91 7.23 4.49
C GLU A 63 -20.39 7.03 4.48
N ALA A 64 -19.63 7.82 5.24
CA ALA A 64 -18.19 7.66 5.37
C ALA A 64 -17.82 6.31 6.00
N ALA A 65 -18.49 5.91 7.08
CA ALA A 65 -18.29 4.58 7.70
C ALA A 65 -18.67 3.44 6.74
N GLY A 66 -19.74 3.60 5.97
CA GLY A 66 -20.14 2.64 4.93
C GLY A 66 -19.07 2.49 3.85
N ARG A 67 -18.47 3.59 3.40
CA ARG A 67 -17.39 3.53 2.41
C ARG A 67 -16.11 2.91 2.97
N VAL A 68 -15.78 3.14 4.24
CA VAL A 68 -14.70 2.41 4.93
C VAL A 68 -14.95 0.90 4.88
N ALA A 69 -16.18 0.45 5.17
CA ALA A 69 -16.54 -0.96 5.11
C ALA A 69 -16.36 -1.58 3.71
N GLU A 70 -16.78 -0.88 2.66
CA GLU A 70 -16.62 -1.32 1.27
C GLU A 70 -15.13 -1.48 0.91
N VAL A 71 -14.32 -0.46 1.17
CA VAL A 71 -12.88 -0.48 0.86
C VAL A 71 -12.15 -1.57 1.65
N ARG A 72 -12.44 -1.73 2.96
CA ARG A 72 -11.81 -2.78 3.78
C ARG A 72 -12.26 -4.19 3.38
N THR A 73 -13.48 -4.35 2.87
CA THR A 73 -13.95 -5.63 2.29
C THR A 73 -13.12 -5.99 1.05
N GLU A 74 -12.92 -5.04 0.13
CA GLU A 74 -12.11 -5.27 -1.07
C GLU A 74 -10.64 -5.59 -0.73
N HIS A 75 -10.07 -4.92 0.28
CA HIS A 75 -8.74 -5.23 0.77
C HIS A 75 -8.65 -6.65 1.31
N ALA A 76 -9.61 -7.07 2.16
CA ALA A 76 -9.65 -8.41 2.72
C ALA A 76 -9.70 -9.47 1.62
N GLU A 77 -10.51 -9.27 0.59
CA GLU A 77 -10.60 -10.18 -0.55
C GLU A 77 -9.30 -10.22 -1.38
N ALA A 78 -8.68 -9.08 -1.65
CA ALA A 78 -7.43 -9.02 -2.41
C ALA A 78 -6.28 -9.73 -1.66
N LEU A 79 -6.17 -9.51 -0.35
CA LEU A 79 -5.20 -10.18 0.51
C LEU A 79 -5.49 -11.69 0.59
N ARG A 80 -6.75 -12.09 0.75
CA ARG A 80 -7.13 -13.51 0.81
C ARG A 80 -6.78 -14.25 -0.48
N ARG A 81 -7.08 -13.65 -1.64
CA ARG A 81 -6.70 -14.21 -2.95
C ARG A 81 -5.19 -14.43 -3.07
N GLU A 82 -4.38 -13.52 -2.53
CA GLU A 82 -2.92 -13.65 -2.54
C GLU A 82 -2.41 -14.73 -1.56
N VAL A 83 -3.02 -14.84 -0.37
CA VAL A 83 -2.72 -15.92 0.59
C VAL A 83 -3.06 -17.29 -0.01
N GLU A 84 -4.25 -17.42 -0.61
CA GLU A 84 -4.70 -18.64 -1.29
C GLU A 84 -3.77 -19.01 -2.46
N ARG A 85 -3.38 -18.02 -3.28
CA ARG A 85 -2.43 -18.22 -4.39
C ARG A 85 -1.06 -18.72 -3.90
N ALA A 86 -0.60 -18.24 -2.75
CA ALA A 86 0.67 -18.65 -2.18
C ALA A 86 0.66 -20.08 -1.61
N ASN A 87 -0.52 -20.65 -1.38
CA ASN A 87 -0.73 -22.04 -0.96
C ASN A 87 0.15 -22.44 0.24
N ARG A 88 0.20 -21.57 1.25
CA ARG A 88 0.89 -21.82 2.52
C ARG A 88 -0.06 -22.39 3.57
N PRO A 89 0.44 -23.11 4.59
CA PRO A 89 -0.38 -23.59 5.70
C PRO A 89 -1.11 -22.44 6.39
N ALA A 90 -2.33 -22.71 6.89
CA ALA A 90 -3.05 -21.75 7.71
C ALA A 90 -2.26 -21.45 8.99
N ALA A 91 -2.20 -20.18 9.38
CA ALA A 91 -1.67 -19.81 10.69
C ALA A 91 -2.52 -20.45 11.79
N GLU A 92 -1.88 -20.99 12.83
CA GLU A 92 -2.61 -21.25 14.07
C GLU A 92 -3.19 -19.91 14.58
N PRO A 93 -4.43 -19.89 15.08
CA PRO A 93 -5.05 -18.65 15.54
C PRO A 93 -4.16 -18.01 16.62
N ALA A 94 -3.55 -16.87 16.28
CA ALA A 94 -2.67 -16.16 17.17
C ALA A 94 -3.45 -15.67 18.39
N ALA A 95 -2.92 -15.95 19.59
CA ALA A 95 -3.41 -15.38 20.84
C ALA A 95 -2.93 -13.93 21.01
N ASN A 96 -3.24 -13.04 20.07
CA ASN A 96 -2.91 -11.62 20.17
C ASN A 96 -4.18 -10.77 20.28
N GLY A 97 -4.06 -9.68 21.06
CA GLY A 97 -5.15 -8.87 21.60
C GLY A 97 -6.29 -8.64 20.62
N THR A 98 -7.47 -9.14 20.98
CA THR A 98 -8.69 -8.95 20.21
C THR A 98 -8.96 -7.45 20.11
N GLN A 99 -8.74 -6.86 18.93
CA GLN A 99 -9.34 -5.56 18.65
C GLN A 99 -10.85 -5.70 18.89
N PRO A 100 -11.51 -4.73 19.56
CA PRO A 100 -12.94 -4.82 19.83
C PRO A 100 -13.71 -5.18 18.56
N ALA A 101 -14.78 -5.98 18.65
CA ALA A 101 -15.57 -6.31 17.46
C ALA A 101 -16.22 -5.06 16.83
N GLU A 102 -16.44 -4.01 17.63
CA GLU A 102 -17.13 -2.80 17.22
C GLU A 102 -16.21 -1.57 17.31
N ALA A 103 -16.43 -0.59 16.43
CA ALA A 103 -15.87 0.75 16.55
C ALA A 103 -16.93 1.67 17.17
N ALA A 104 -16.62 2.36 18.27
CA ALA A 104 -17.60 3.18 18.97
C ALA A 104 -18.07 4.38 18.13
N ASP A 105 -17.13 5.03 17.46
CA ASP A 105 -17.29 6.25 16.65
C ASP A 105 -16.26 6.28 15.49
N LEU A 106 -16.24 7.38 14.72
CA LEU A 106 -15.28 7.56 13.61
C LEU A 106 -13.83 7.68 14.10
N ALA A 107 -13.58 8.14 15.32
CA ALA A 107 -12.22 8.20 15.86
C ALA A 107 -11.67 6.79 16.15
N ALA A 108 -12.53 5.87 16.59
CA ALA A 108 -12.16 4.46 16.70
C ALA A 108 -11.89 3.80 15.33
N LEU A 109 -12.56 4.25 14.25
CA LEU A 109 -12.24 3.83 12.89
C LEU A 109 -10.92 4.44 12.38
N GLU A 110 -10.64 5.71 12.70
CA GLU A 110 -9.36 6.35 12.38
C GLU A 110 -8.18 5.52 12.92
N GLN A 111 -8.23 5.15 14.20
CA GLN A 111 -7.17 4.36 14.84
C GLN A 111 -6.96 3.01 14.15
N ARG A 112 -8.04 2.36 13.71
CA ARG A 112 -7.97 1.09 12.97
C ARG A 112 -7.33 1.26 11.60
N LEU A 113 -7.73 2.29 10.86
CA LEU A 113 -7.19 2.59 9.53
C LEU A 113 -5.70 2.94 9.62
N THR A 114 -5.31 3.72 10.63
CA THR A 114 -3.91 4.05 10.93
C THR A 114 -3.11 2.78 11.26
N ALA A 115 -3.61 1.92 12.15
CA ALA A 115 -2.97 0.64 12.47
C ALA A 115 -2.83 -0.29 11.26
N ALA A 116 -3.85 -0.35 10.39
CA ALA A 116 -3.82 -1.15 9.17
C ALA A 116 -2.79 -0.62 8.16
N ARG A 117 -2.66 0.70 8.03
CA ARG A 117 -1.65 1.34 7.19
C ARG A 117 -0.25 1.02 7.69
N GLU A 118 0.01 1.20 8.99
CA GLU A 118 1.31 0.90 9.60
C GLU A 118 1.68 -0.57 9.44
N SER A 119 0.74 -1.49 9.72
CA SER A 119 0.95 -2.94 9.59
C SER A 119 1.29 -3.34 8.15
N ALA A 120 0.67 -2.70 7.14
CA ALA A 120 0.97 -2.96 5.75
C ALA A 120 2.34 -2.42 5.32
N LEU A 121 2.70 -1.21 5.77
CA LEU A 121 3.98 -0.57 5.45
C LEU A 121 5.17 -1.27 6.13
N GLU A 122 4.99 -1.82 7.34
CA GLU A 122 6.02 -2.56 8.06
C GLU A 122 6.46 -3.83 7.31
N GLN A 123 5.54 -4.50 6.60
CA GLN A 123 5.86 -5.70 5.83
C GLN A 123 6.50 -5.42 4.45
N LEU A 124 6.48 -4.15 4.02
CA LEU A 124 6.84 -3.75 2.67
C LEU A 124 8.30 -4.04 2.29
N PRO A 125 9.32 -3.89 3.17
CA PRO A 125 10.72 -4.18 2.83
C PRO A 125 10.97 -5.65 2.44
N GLU A 126 10.36 -6.60 3.15
CA GLU A 126 10.58 -8.04 2.97
C GLU A 126 9.60 -8.69 1.98
N ALA A 127 8.61 -7.94 1.50
CA ALA A 127 7.60 -8.45 0.61
C ALA A 127 8.18 -8.84 -0.76
N SER A 128 7.61 -9.86 -1.41
CA SER A 128 7.82 -10.04 -2.84
C SER A 128 7.25 -8.84 -3.61
N ARG A 129 7.76 -8.57 -4.81
CA ARG A 129 7.36 -7.39 -5.60
C ARG A 129 5.83 -7.25 -5.76
N TYR A 130 5.13 -8.33 -6.15
CA TYR A 130 3.67 -8.32 -6.23
C TYR A 130 3.00 -7.99 -4.88
N ARG A 131 3.50 -8.57 -3.78
CA ARG A 131 2.99 -8.29 -2.43
C ARG A 131 3.29 -6.85 -1.99
N ALA A 132 4.42 -6.26 -2.40
CA ALA A 132 4.73 -4.87 -2.12
C ALA A 132 3.70 -3.93 -2.76
N GLY A 133 3.30 -4.18 -4.01
CA GLY A 133 2.21 -3.46 -4.68
C GLY A 133 0.86 -3.60 -3.96
N LEU A 134 0.53 -4.82 -3.50
CA LEU A 134 -0.68 -5.09 -2.73
C LEU A 134 -0.68 -4.37 -1.37
N LEU A 135 0.41 -4.46 -0.62
CA LEU A 135 0.57 -3.80 0.69
C LEU A 135 0.50 -2.28 0.55
N GLY A 136 1.19 -1.71 -0.45
CA GLY A 136 1.11 -0.28 -0.76
C GLY A 136 -0.32 0.16 -1.12
N SER A 137 -1.04 -0.67 -1.88
CA SER A 137 -2.44 -0.42 -2.23
C SER A 137 -3.36 -0.42 -1.00
N VAL A 138 -3.19 -1.38 -0.09
CA VAL A 138 -3.96 -1.45 1.16
C VAL A 138 -3.70 -0.21 2.03
N ALA A 139 -2.43 0.17 2.18
CA ALA A 139 -2.02 1.35 2.94
C ALA A 139 -2.60 2.64 2.34
N ALA A 140 -2.55 2.78 1.01
CA ALA A 140 -3.10 3.92 0.28
C ALA A 140 -4.63 3.98 0.32
N GLY A 141 -5.31 2.83 0.17
CA GLY A 141 -6.76 2.74 0.30
C GLY A 141 -7.25 3.14 1.69
N CYS A 142 -6.52 2.74 2.75
CA CYS A 142 -6.80 3.22 4.11
C CYS A 142 -6.63 4.75 4.20
N ALA A 143 -5.52 5.31 3.74
CA ALA A 143 -5.30 6.76 3.78
C ALA A 143 -6.33 7.54 2.95
N ALA A 144 -6.76 7.00 1.81
CA ALA A 144 -7.78 7.56 0.94
C ALA A 144 -9.13 7.67 1.67
N VAL A 145 -9.64 6.59 2.29
CA VAL A 145 -10.91 6.67 3.03
C VAL A 145 -10.84 7.57 4.26
N GLN A 146 -9.65 7.80 4.83
CA GLN A 146 -9.46 8.78 5.90
C GLN A 146 -9.78 10.23 5.45
N GLN A 147 -9.73 10.52 4.14
CA GLN A 147 -10.08 11.84 3.60
C GLN A 147 -11.59 12.14 3.59
N LEU A 148 -12.45 11.13 3.77
CA LEU A 148 -13.91 11.30 3.69
C LEU A 148 -14.49 12.09 4.87
N SER A 149 -13.75 12.19 5.97
CA SER A 149 -14.16 12.96 7.14
C SER A 149 -12.93 13.40 7.94
N PRO A 150 -12.90 14.65 8.46
CA PRO A 150 -11.85 15.06 9.40
C PRO A 150 -11.73 14.14 10.61
N LYS A 151 -12.84 13.51 11.04
CA LYS A 151 -12.87 12.54 12.15
C LYS A 151 -12.22 11.19 11.82
N LEU A 152 -12.00 10.89 10.54
CA LEU A 152 -11.26 9.72 10.08
C LEU A 152 -9.76 9.99 9.90
N GLY A 153 -9.29 11.21 10.15
CA GLY A 153 -7.87 11.56 10.01
C GLY A 153 -7.47 12.03 8.61
N ALA A 154 -8.23 12.98 8.05
CA ALA A 154 -8.09 13.56 6.70
C ALA A 154 -6.79 14.39 6.48
N GLY A 155 -5.64 13.84 6.88
CA GLY A 155 -4.31 14.44 6.69
C GLY A 155 -3.66 13.96 5.40
N GLN A 156 -2.77 14.79 4.86
CA GLN A 156 -1.86 14.39 3.79
C GLN A 156 -0.61 13.74 4.40
N PRO A 157 -0.01 12.70 3.77
CA PRO A 157 1.32 12.23 4.15
C PRO A 157 2.34 13.37 4.18
N ASP A 158 3.32 13.26 5.08
CA ASP A 158 4.43 14.22 5.22
C ASP A 158 5.23 14.40 3.91
N PRO A 159 6.12 15.39 3.77
CA PRO A 159 7.02 15.45 2.61
C PRO A 159 7.93 14.22 2.47
N LEU A 160 8.52 14.02 1.30
CA LEU A 160 9.43 12.90 1.07
C LEU A 160 10.79 13.18 1.70
N ASP A 161 11.30 12.20 2.45
CA ASP A 161 12.70 12.21 2.86
C ASP A 161 13.63 12.03 1.63
N PRO A 162 14.86 12.56 1.68
CA PRO A 162 15.84 12.35 0.61
C PRO A 162 16.09 10.86 0.33
N VAL A 163 15.85 10.45 -0.92
CA VAL A 163 15.96 9.06 -1.36
C VAL A 163 17.38 8.78 -1.88
N THR A 164 18.00 7.73 -1.35
CA THR A 164 19.28 7.20 -1.85
C THR A 164 19.11 5.72 -2.13
N THR A 165 19.17 5.32 -3.39
CA THR A 165 18.96 3.93 -3.83
C THR A 165 20.29 3.23 -4.10
N GLY A 166 20.27 1.90 -4.16
CA GLY A 166 21.34 1.09 -4.75
C GLY A 166 21.36 1.14 -6.28
N THR A 167 22.00 0.15 -6.89
CA THR A 167 21.88 -0.08 -8.34
C THR A 167 20.46 -0.50 -8.68
N LEU A 168 19.86 0.14 -9.69
CA LEU A 168 18.50 -0.17 -10.11
C LEU A 168 18.49 -1.21 -11.23
N GLU A 169 17.66 -2.23 -11.06
CA GLU A 169 17.36 -3.22 -12.10
C GLU A 169 16.61 -2.57 -13.29
N PRO A 170 16.75 -3.09 -14.53
CA PRO A 170 16.10 -2.49 -15.71
C PRO A 170 14.57 -2.35 -15.60
N GLU A 171 13.89 -3.30 -14.95
CA GLU A 171 12.45 -3.25 -14.70
C GLU A 171 12.08 -2.12 -13.72
N ALA A 172 12.89 -1.92 -12.68
CA ALA A 172 12.71 -0.82 -11.72
C ALA A 172 12.95 0.54 -12.38
N VAL A 173 13.95 0.64 -13.27
CA VAL A 173 14.20 1.84 -14.08
C VAL A 173 13.01 2.15 -14.98
N THR A 174 12.46 1.15 -15.65
CA THR A 174 11.28 1.32 -16.53
C THR A 174 10.09 1.84 -15.71
N ALA A 175 9.80 1.21 -14.57
CA ALA A 175 8.72 1.64 -13.68
C ALA A 175 8.90 3.07 -13.15
N LEU A 176 10.13 3.44 -12.79
CA LEU A 176 10.43 4.78 -12.29
C LEU A 176 10.34 5.85 -13.39
N GLN A 177 10.65 5.50 -14.64
CA GLN A 177 10.41 6.39 -15.79
C GLN A 177 8.92 6.57 -16.07
N GLU A 178 8.11 5.51 -15.94
CA GLU A 178 6.64 5.61 -16.03
C GLU A 178 6.07 6.50 -14.92
N ALA A 179 6.56 6.36 -13.69
CA ALA A 179 6.21 7.25 -12.59
C ALA A 179 6.66 8.69 -12.84
N LEU A 180 7.88 8.92 -13.35
CA LEU A 180 8.36 10.25 -13.73
C LEU A 180 7.48 10.88 -14.82
N ALA A 181 7.03 10.11 -15.81
CA ALA A 181 6.11 10.59 -16.84
C ALA A 181 4.76 11.00 -16.25
N ALA A 182 4.23 10.23 -15.30
CA ALA A 182 3.01 10.59 -14.57
C ALA A 182 3.20 11.87 -13.73
N GLU A 183 4.35 12.04 -13.08
CA GLU A 183 4.67 13.28 -12.34
C GLU A 183 4.77 14.50 -13.26
N HIS A 184 5.38 14.37 -14.45
CA HIS A 184 5.38 15.44 -15.45
C HIS A 184 3.97 15.81 -15.90
N ALA A 185 3.15 14.82 -16.21
CA ALA A 185 1.76 15.03 -16.60
C ALA A 185 0.97 15.73 -15.48
N ALA A 186 1.12 15.29 -14.23
CA ALA A 186 0.43 15.88 -13.09
C ALA A 186 0.84 17.34 -12.85
N VAL A 187 2.13 17.70 -12.91
CA VAL A 187 2.58 19.10 -12.80
C VAL A 187 1.94 19.96 -13.89
N TRP A 188 1.88 19.46 -15.13
CA TRP A 188 1.26 20.18 -16.24
C TRP A 188 -0.26 20.33 -16.05
N ILE A 189 -0.95 19.26 -15.62
CA ILE A 189 -2.39 19.24 -15.37
C ILE A 189 -2.78 20.20 -14.26
N TYR A 190 -2.04 20.24 -13.16
CA TYR A 190 -2.27 21.22 -12.08
C TYR A 190 -2.16 22.65 -12.59
N GLY A 191 -1.20 22.93 -13.48
CA GLY A 191 -1.08 24.22 -14.16
C GLY A 191 -2.29 24.53 -15.04
N LEU A 192 -2.74 23.59 -15.87
CA LEU A 192 -3.93 23.76 -16.70
C LEU A 192 -5.19 23.99 -15.85
N ALA A 193 -5.42 23.15 -14.84
CA ALA A 193 -6.60 23.18 -13.98
C ALA A 193 -6.71 24.52 -13.24
N SER A 194 -5.58 25.08 -12.77
CA SER A 194 -5.56 26.36 -12.07
C SER A 194 -6.20 27.51 -12.86
N ALA A 195 -6.22 27.45 -14.19
CA ALA A 195 -6.85 28.47 -15.04
C ALA A 195 -8.40 28.44 -14.99
N TYR A 196 -8.99 27.34 -14.51
CA TYR A 196 -10.43 27.11 -14.45
C TYR A 196 -10.97 27.04 -13.02
N LEU A 197 -10.10 27.05 -12.01
CA LEU A 197 -10.47 26.94 -10.60
C LEU A 197 -10.51 28.33 -9.92
N PRO A 198 -11.49 28.60 -9.05
CA PRO A 198 -11.52 29.84 -8.25
C PRO A 198 -10.50 29.81 -7.12
N ALA A 199 -10.22 30.98 -6.53
CA ALA A 199 -9.17 31.19 -5.54
C ALA A 199 -9.29 30.30 -4.27
N ASP A 200 -10.49 29.82 -3.94
CA ASP A 200 -10.71 28.90 -2.82
C ASP A 200 -9.93 27.58 -2.99
N PHE A 201 -9.54 27.23 -4.22
CA PHE A 201 -8.74 26.04 -4.54
C PHE A 201 -7.22 26.28 -4.53
N ASP A 202 -6.75 27.54 -4.44
CA ASP A 202 -5.33 27.90 -4.61
C ASP A 202 -4.44 27.07 -3.69
N LYS A 203 -4.83 26.90 -2.43
CA LYS A 203 -4.07 26.10 -1.46
C LYS A 203 -3.92 24.64 -1.91
N GLY A 204 -4.98 24.03 -2.43
CA GLY A 204 -4.98 22.64 -2.89
C GLY A 204 -4.17 22.47 -4.19
N VAL A 205 -4.30 23.43 -5.11
CA VAL A 205 -3.54 23.49 -6.36
C VAL A 205 -2.05 23.65 -6.07
N ASP A 206 -1.66 24.61 -5.24
CA ASP A 206 -0.26 24.91 -4.92
C ASP A 206 0.41 23.75 -4.19
N ALA A 207 -0.28 23.18 -3.19
CA ALA A 207 0.23 22.04 -2.42
C ALA A 207 0.42 20.80 -3.29
N GLY A 208 -0.57 20.48 -4.14
CA GLY A 208 -0.48 19.36 -5.08
C GLY A 208 0.65 19.55 -6.10
N ALA A 209 0.69 20.71 -6.76
CA ALA A 209 1.71 21.03 -7.74
C ALA A 209 3.12 21.02 -7.12
N ALA A 210 3.29 21.49 -5.88
CA ALA A 210 4.56 21.41 -5.16
C ALA A 210 4.97 19.96 -4.87
N ALA A 211 4.04 19.13 -4.38
CA ALA A 211 4.31 17.74 -4.09
C ALA A 211 4.69 16.94 -5.35
N HIS A 212 4.05 17.20 -6.49
CA HIS A 212 4.42 16.58 -7.77
C HIS A 212 5.80 17.04 -8.28
N ARG A 213 6.15 18.33 -8.14
CA ARG A 213 7.50 18.82 -8.48
C ARG A 213 8.57 18.17 -7.61
N GLU A 214 8.33 18.06 -6.30
CA GLU A 214 9.26 17.40 -5.37
C GLU A 214 9.50 15.94 -5.77
N ARG A 215 8.43 15.20 -6.08
CA ARG A 215 8.50 13.81 -6.54
C ARG A 215 9.21 13.66 -7.88
N ARG A 216 8.90 14.50 -8.86
CA ARG A 216 9.60 14.57 -10.15
C ARG A 216 11.11 14.75 -9.93
N ASP A 217 11.49 15.78 -9.18
CA ASP A 217 12.89 16.11 -8.96
C ASP A 217 13.62 14.97 -8.18
N ALA A 218 12.93 14.29 -7.27
CA ALA A 218 13.45 13.11 -6.60
C ALA A 218 13.65 11.93 -7.57
N SER A 219 12.68 11.64 -8.44
CA SER A 219 12.80 10.59 -9.47
C SER A 219 13.95 10.86 -10.43
N GLU A 220 14.11 12.10 -10.89
CA GLU A 220 15.24 12.51 -11.73
C GLU A 220 16.59 12.30 -11.05
N ARG A 221 16.70 12.64 -9.76
CA ARG A 221 17.92 12.40 -8.96
C ARG A 221 18.22 10.91 -8.84
N VAL A 222 17.21 10.08 -8.54
CA VAL A 222 17.37 8.63 -8.40
C VAL A 222 17.82 8.00 -9.74
N LEU A 223 17.18 8.36 -10.85
CA LEU A 223 17.57 7.87 -12.18
C LEU A 223 18.99 8.30 -12.55
N THR A 224 19.34 9.58 -12.33
CA THR A 224 20.67 10.11 -12.62
C THR A 224 21.74 9.42 -11.77
N ALA A 225 21.47 9.20 -10.47
CA ALA A 225 22.38 8.49 -9.56
C ALA A 225 22.58 7.03 -9.99
N ALA A 226 21.57 6.40 -10.60
CA ALA A 226 21.66 5.08 -11.20
C ALA A 226 22.35 5.07 -12.60
N GLY A 227 22.83 6.21 -13.09
CA GLY A 227 23.47 6.33 -14.41
C GLY A 227 22.50 6.34 -15.59
N VAL A 228 21.21 6.50 -15.32
CA VAL A 228 20.13 6.58 -16.33
C VAL A 228 19.81 8.04 -16.62
N THR A 229 19.67 8.41 -17.89
CA THR A 229 19.18 9.75 -18.26
C THR A 229 17.67 9.82 -18.02
N PRO A 230 17.17 10.75 -17.16
CA PRO A 230 15.73 10.94 -16.97
C PRO A 230 15.06 11.36 -18.28
N GLN A 231 13.88 10.82 -18.59
CA GLN A 231 13.12 11.28 -19.74
C GLN A 231 12.58 12.69 -19.47
N PRO A 232 12.74 13.65 -20.41
CA PRO A 232 12.24 15.00 -20.20
C PRO A 232 10.71 15.05 -20.23
N ALA A 233 10.14 16.12 -19.68
CA ALA A 233 8.72 16.42 -19.84
C ALA A 233 8.36 16.66 -21.31
N GLU A 234 7.17 16.22 -21.71
CA GLU A 234 6.57 16.57 -22.99
C GLU A 234 6.14 18.05 -23.01
N PRO A 235 6.08 18.70 -24.18
CA PRO A 235 5.62 20.09 -24.28
C PRO A 235 4.16 20.28 -23.82
N ALA A 236 3.33 19.25 -23.94
CA ALA A 236 1.92 19.27 -23.53
C ALA A 236 1.38 17.86 -23.24
N TYR A 237 0.45 17.76 -22.29
CA TYR A 237 -0.23 16.53 -21.90
C TYR A 237 -1.74 16.70 -22.13
N VAL A 238 -2.22 16.33 -23.30
CA VAL A 238 -3.61 16.61 -23.71
C VAL A 238 -4.59 15.67 -22.98
N PRO A 239 -5.54 16.21 -22.19
CA PRO A 239 -6.60 15.41 -21.58
C PRO A 239 -7.50 14.75 -22.62
N THR A 240 -8.06 13.58 -22.30
CA THR A 240 -8.99 12.86 -23.19
C THR A 240 -10.34 13.56 -23.32
N ALA A 241 -10.76 14.28 -22.27
CA ALA A 241 -11.96 15.10 -22.27
C ALA A 241 -11.59 16.60 -22.22
N PRO A 242 -12.34 17.49 -22.91
CA PRO A 242 -12.10 18.93 -22.83
C PRO A 242 -12.25 19.46 -21.39
N VAL A 243 -11.37 20.38 -21.00
CA VAL A 243 -11.49 21.16 -19.76
C VAL A 243 -12.09 22.52 -20.11
N THR A 244 -13.31 22.77 -19.67
CA THR A 244 -14.07 23.97 -20.06
C THR A 244 -14.63 24.75 -18.87
N ASP A 245 -14.58 24.18 -17.67
CA ASP A 245 -15.16 24.72 -16.44
C ASP A 245 -14.48 24.14 -15.19
N GLN A 246 -14.90 24.60 -14.02
CA GLN A 246 -14.39 24.13 -12.73
C GLN A 246 -14.58 22.62 -12.55
N ALA A 247 -15.73 22.06 -12.94
CA ALA A 247 -16.03 20.64 -12.72
C ALA A 247 -15.11 19.74 -13.55
N SER A 248 -14.94 20.04 -14.84
CA SER A 248 -14.00 19.34 -15.72
C SER A 248 -12.54 19.51 -15.29
N ALA A 249 -12.17 20.64 -14.68
CA ALA A 249 -10.84 20.85 -14.13
C ALA A 249 -10.57 20.00 -12.88
N VAL A 250 -11.51 19.94 -11.93
CA VAL A 250 -11.37 19.08 -10.74
C VAL A 250 -11.31 17.61 -11.13
N ALA A 251 -12.19 17.16 -12.03
CA ALA A 251 -12.20 15.80 -12.54
C ALA A 251 -10.85 15.43 -13.17
N LEU A 252 -10.26 16.34 -13.96
CA LEU A 252 -8.95 16.12 -14.56
C LEU A 252 -7.85 15.97 -13.51
N VAL A 253 -7.85 16.78 -12.44
CA VAL A 253 -6.87 16.63 -11.37
C VAL A 253 -7.04 15.29 -10.65
N ALA A 254 -8.28 14.86 -10.39
CA ALA A 254 -8.55 13.55 -9.81
C ALA A 254 -8.05 12.39 -10.69
N VAL A 255 -8.14 12.51 -12.02
CA VAL A 255 -7.54 11.56 -12.97
C VAL A 255 -6.02 11.56 -12.86
N ALA A 256 -5.37 12.74 -12.86
CA ALA A 256 -3.91 12.83 -12.74
C ALA A 256 -3.38 12.18 -11.45
N GLU A 257 -4.08 12.39 -10.33
CA GLU A 257 -3.72 11.76 -9.05
C GLU A 257 -3.93 10.24 -9.06
N SER A 258 -4.98 9.76 -9.75
CA SER A 258 -5.24 8.32 -9.91
C SER A 258 -4.19 7.64 -10.81
N ASP A 259 -3.77 8.33 -11.88
CA ASP A 259 -2.71 7.87 -12.78
C ASP A 259 -1.36 7.83 -12.06
N ALA A 260 -1.03 8.88 -11.27
CA ALA A 260 0.16 8.91 -10.43
C ALA A 260 0.15 7.76 -9.40
N ALA A 261 -0.96 7.56 -8.70
CA ALA A 261 -1.12 6.42 -7.77
C ALA A 261 -0.85 5.08 -8.48
N THR A 262 -1.42 4.87 -9.66
CA THR A 262 -1.21 3.65 -10.46
C THR A 262 0.25 3.47 -10.85
N ALA A 263 0.92 4.52 -11.32
CA ALA A 263 2.33 4.45 -11.70
C ALA A 263 3.24 4.13 -10.49
N TRP A 264 2.99 4.74 -9.33
CA TRP A 264 3.75 4.47 -8.11
C TRP A 264 3.53 3.07 -7.55
N ARG A 265 2.31 2.53 -7.66
CA ARG A 265 2.07 1.10 -7.41
C ARG A 265 2.90 0.23 -8.36
N GLY A 266 2.99 0.62 -9.64
CA GLY A 266 3.81 -0.07 -10.63
C GLY A 266 5.29 -0.15 -10.27
N VAL A 267 5.83 0.86 -9.58
CA VAL A 267 7.21 0.87 -9.04
C VAL A 267 7.35 -0.18 -7.92
N LEU A 268 6.41 -0.24 -6.96
CA LEU A 268 6.43 -1.25 -5.89
C LEU A 268 6.44 -2.68 -6.45
N GLU A 269 5.72 -2.91 -7.54
CA GLU A 269 5.62 -4.22 -8.20
C GLU A 269 6.87 -4.60 -9.03
N ARG A 270 7.87 -3.72 -9.14
CA ARG A 270 9.04 -3.91 -10.02
C ARG A 270 10.39 -3.62 -9.36
N THR A 271 10.43 -3.29 -8.07
CA THR A 271 11.68 -3.02 -7.34
C THR A 271 11.81 -3.82 -6.04
N ASP A 272 13.04 -4.18 -5.70
CA ASP A 272 13.42 -4.75 -4.41
C ASP A 272 14.28 -3.78 -3.58
N ASP A 273 14.58 -2.59 -4.12
CA ASP A 273 15.32 -1.54 -3.40
C ASP A 273 14.42 -0.89 -2.33
N ALA A 274 14.79 -1.05 -1.06
CA ALA A 274 13.98 -0.59 0.07
C ALA A 274 13.75 0.94 0.09
N PRO A 275 14.76 1.80 -0.14
CA PRO A 275 14.54 3.24 -0.28
C PRO A 275 13.55 3.61 -1.39
N LEU A 276 13.67 2.99 -2.57
CA LEU A 276 12.73 3.22 -3.67
C LEU A 276 11.32 2.71 -3.34
N ARG A 277 11.20 1.60 -2.62
CA ARG A 277 9.92 1.09 -2.11
C ARG A 277 9.25 2.07 -1.15
N THR A 278 9.99 2.65 -0.21
CA THR A 278 9.48 3.68 0.71
C THR A 278 8.99 4.91 -0.06
N MET A 279 9.78 5.39 -1.02
CA MET A 279 9.40 6.51 -1.88
C MET A 279 8.10 6.21 -2.64
N ALA A 280 8.01 5.03 -3.27
CA ALA A 280 6.85 4.64 -4.07
C ALA A 280 5.59 4.47 -3.22
N ALA A 281 5.70 3.85 -2.04
CA ALA A 281 4.57 3.72 -1.11
C ALA A 281 4.06 5.09 -0.67
N HIS A 282 4.97 5.98 -0.27
CA HIS A 282 4.63 7.34 0.13
C HIS A 282 3.92 8.11 -1.00
N ALA A 283 4.48 8.08 -2.21
CA ALA A 283 3.91 8.76 -3.36
C ALA A 283 2.54 8.20 -3.76
N LEU A 284 2.35 6.89 -3.68
CA LEU A 284 1.07 6.22 -3.87
C LEU A 284 0.04 6.67 -2.83
N LEU A 285 0.38 6.66 -1.54
CA LEU A 285 -0.48 7.15 -0.46
C LEU A 285 -0.88 8.61 -0.72
N ALA A 286 0.10 9.46 -1.00
CA ALA A 286 -0.09 10.88 -1.17
C ALA A 286 -0.99 11.20 -2.39
N SER A 287 -0.89 10.43 -3.46
CA SER A 287 -1.72 10.62 -4.65
C SER A 287 -3.13 10.07 -4.45
N ALA A 288 -3.28 8.93 -3.77
CA ALA A 288 -4.59 8.37 -3.44
C ALA A 288 -5.41 9.28 -2.50
N THR A 289 -4.77 9.93 -1.52
CA THR A 289 -5.44 10.90 -0.64
C THR A 289 -5.91 12.12 -1.42
N ARG A 290 -5.03 12.72 -2.25
CA ARG A 290 -5.40 13.89 -3.06
C ARG A 290 -6.49 13.56 -4.09
N ALA A 291 -6.41 12.41 -4.76
CA ALA A 291 -7.47 11.93 -5.65
C ALA A 291 -8.83 11.90 -4.94
N THR A 292 -8.86 11.40 -3.71
CA THR A 292 -10.09 11.34 -2.90
C THR A 292 -10.61 12.73 -2.54
N SER A 293 -9.74 13.64 -2.09
CA SER A 293 -10.12 15.01 -1.75
C SER A 293 -10.67 15.77 -2.96
N TRP A 294 -10.03 15.64 -4.13
CA TRP A 294 -10.51 16.27 -5.36
C TRP A 294 -11.85 15.69 -5.83
N ARG A 295 -12.03 14.37 -5.79
CA ARG A 295 -13.31 13.74 -6.10
C ARG A 295 -14.41 14.20 -5.16
N ALA A 296 -14.13 14.28 -3.85
CA ALA A 296 -15.08 14.78 -2.86
C ALA A 296 -15.51 16.23 -3.17
N GLU A 297 -14.56 17.10 -3.52
CA GLU A 297 -14.83 18.49 -3.89
C GLU A 297 -15.62 18.61 -5.22
N ALA A 298 -15.41 17.70 -6.17
CA ALA A 298 -16.23 17.59 -7.38
C ALA A 298 -17.59 16.91 -7.16
N ASN A 299 -17.88 16.43 -5.95
CA ASN A 299 -19.05 15.58 -5.65
C ASN A 299 -19.11 14.30 -6.52
N GLU A 300 -17.94 13.79 -6.94
CA GLU A 300 -17.82 12.52 -7.64
C GLU A 300 -17.93 11.34 -6.66
N GLN A 301 -18.65 10.29 -7.09
CA GLN A 301 -18.87 9.10 -6.28
C GLN A 301 -18.38 7.83 -7.00
N PRO A 302 -17.73 6.88 -6.28
CA PRO A 302 -17.26 7.04 -4.90
C PRO A 302 -16.08 8.02 -4.85
N ALA A 303 -16.04 8.89 -3.83
CA ALA A 303 -14.92 9.79 -3.63
C ALA A 303 -13.61 9.02 -3.34
N ALA A 304 -13.67 8.03 -2.43
CA ALA A 304 -12.55 7.14 -2.15
C ALA A 304 -12.70 5.83 -2.94
N VAL A 305 -11.84 5.61 -3.94
CA VAL A 305 -11.79 4.35 -4.69
C VAL A 305 -10.97 3.31 -3.90
N ALA A 306 -11.42 2.06 -3.90
CA ALA A 306 -10.69 0.98 -3.24
C ALA A 306 -9.44 0.60 -4.06
N LEU A 307 -8.32 0.31 -3.38
CA LEU A 307 -7.04 -0.09 -3.98
C LEU A 307 -6.65 -1.46 -3.41
N PRO A 308 -6.22 -2.48 -4.19
CA PRO A 308 -5.85 -2.46 -5.60
C PRO A 308 -7.04 -2.56 -6.58
N GLY A 309 -8.28 -2.43 -6.08
CA GLY A 309 -9.50 -2.44 -6.90
C GLY A 309 -9.49 -1.39 -7.99
N THR A 310 -10.35 -1.58 -8.99
CA THR A 310 -10.64 -0.55 -9.99
C THR A 310 -11.91 0.17 -9.55
N ALA A 311 -12.00 1.48 -9.78
CA ALA A 311 -13.31 2.07 -9.96
C ALA A 311 -13.96 1.34 -11.14
N ALA A 312 -15.08 0.67 -10.88
CA ALA A 312 -15.90 0.04 -11.92
C ALA A 312 -16.41 1.09 -12.91
#